data_AF-A0A7C4Z8E5-F1
#
_entry.id   AF-A0A7C4Z8E5-F1
#
_cell.length_a   1.000
_cell.length_b   1.000
_cell.length_c   1.000
_cell.angle_alpha   90.00
_cell.angle_beta   90.00
_cell.angle_gamma   90.00
#
_symmetry.space_group_name_H-M   'P 1'
#
loop_
_entity.id
_entity.type
_entity.pdbx_description
1 polymer ?
#
loop_
_entity_poly.entity_id
_entity_poly.type
_entity_poly.pdbx_seq_one_letter_code
_entity_poly.pdbx_strand_id
1 'polypeptide(L)'
;MPADNITPFRRPKPRPVAPQQSGGWGFRTHRGKVVLVHVLTLIAFIAAICGTPLIAFLLADPSAPIIAQARAFAWIIGIAAAIAAAVISYSSRGAAMPWANTHHEHALRTLVIGYAIWVLAGLLTYIHGALAIVTILIQAGVFLWAVLRTGVALVLGAMRRPVSNPHGVLF
;
A
#
# COMPACT_ATOMS: atom_id res chain seq x y z
N MET A 1 61.20 -11.02 21.22
CA MET A 1 60.05 -10.13 21.01
C MET A 1 59.09 -10.84 20.08
N PRO A 2 57.84 -11.11 20.48
CA PRO A 2 56.87 -11.77 19.60
C PRO A 2 56.50 -10.80 18.48
N ALA A 3 56.60 -11.24 17.23
CA ALA A 3 56.20 -10.45 16.08
C ALA A 3 54.68 -10.22 16.13
N ASP A 4 54.27 -8.96 16.17
CA ASP A 4 52.88 -8.55 16.09
C ASP A 4 52.23 -9.14 14.84
N ASN A 5 51.17 -9.91 15.05
CA ASN A 5 50.29 -10.44 14.01
C ASN A 5 49.41 -9.31 13.48
N ILE A 6 50.03 -8.33 12.81
CA ILE A 6 49.34 -7.27 12.09
C ILE A 6 48.91 -7.88 10.76
N THR A 7 47.78 -8.59 10.75
CA THR A 7 47.13 -8.84 9.46
C THR A 7 46.77 -7.47 8.87
N PRO A 8 47.26 -7.12 7.67
CA PRO A 8 46.82 -5.88 7.04
C PRO A 8 45.31 -5.99 6.90
N PHE A 9 44.57 -5.03 7.44
CA PHE A 9 43.13 -4.90 7.21
C PHE A 9 42.90 -4.88 5.69
N ARG A 10 42.67 -6.06 5.09
CA ARG A 10 42.25 -6.16 3.70
C ARG A 10 40.89 -5.50 3.67
N ARG A 11 40.83 -4.29 3.10
CA ARG A 11 39.56 -3.68 2.71
C ARG A 11 38.77 -4.77 1.98
N PRO A 12 37.55 -5.11 2.44
CA PRO A 12 36.71 -6.04 1.72
C PRO A 12 36.67 -5.60 0.28
N LYS A 13 36.94 -6.51 -0.67
CA LYS A 13 36.87 -6.18 -2.10
C LYS A 13 35.51 -5.50 -2.31
N PRO A 14 35.46 -4.34 -3.00
CA PRO A 14 34.19 -3.69 -3.30
C PRO A 14 33.29 -4.76 -3.93
N ARG A 15 32.16 -5.03 -3.26
CA ARG A 15 31.22 -6.04 -3.76
C ARG A 15 30.87 -5.61 -5.18
N PRO A 16 30.95 -6.52 -6.17
CA PRO A 16 30.55 -6.20 -7.53
C PRO A 16 29.15 -5.60 -7.43
N VAL A 17 29.02 -4.37 -7.93
CA VAL A 17 27.73 -3.67 -7.98
C VAL A 17 26.80 -4.61 -8.72
N ALA A 18 25.80 -5.13 -8.01
CA ALA A 18 24.86 -6.09 -8.59
C ALA A 18 24.36 -5.50 -9.91
N PRO A 19 24.34 -6.28 -11.01
CA PRO A 19 23.99 -5.76 -12.31
C PRO A 19 22.66 -5.04 -12.17
N GLN A 20 22.69 -3.73 -12.40
CA GLN A 20 21.52 -2.88 -12.41
C GLN A 20 20.62 -3.45 -13.49
N GLN A 21 19.65 -4.30 -13.10
CA GLN A 21 18.79 -5.03 -14.04
C GLN A 21 18.34 -4.06 -15.11
N SER A 22 18.87 -4.27 -16.31
CA SER A 22 18.67 -3.42 -17.46
C SER A 22 17.19 -3.52 -17.82
N GLY A 23 16.51 -2.39 -17.71
CA GLY A 23 15.42 -1.98 -18.61
C GLY A 23 14.44 -3.03 -19.11
N GLY A 24 14.00 -3.99 -18.29
CA GLY A 24 12.85 -4.82 -18.64
C GLY A 24 11.60 -3.92 -18.71
N TRP A 25 10.90 -3.94 -19.84
CA TRP A 25 9.56 -3.34 -19.89
C TRP A 25 8.58 -4.23 -19.11
N GLY A 26 7.73 -3.61 -18.28
CA GLY A 26 6.58 -4.26 -17.67
C GLY A 26 6.70 -4.65 -16.19
N PHE A 27 5.61 -5.25 -15.69
CA PHE A 27 5.36 -5.64 -14.30
C PHE A 27 6.32 -6.71 -13.73
N ARG A 28 7.30 -7.16 -14.51
CA ARG A 28 8.33 -8.11 -14.06
C ARG A 28 9.51 -7.44 -13.40
N THR A 29 9.73 -6.15 -13.63
CA THR A 29 10.80 -5.38 -12.97
C THR A 29 10.46 -4.98 -11.55
N HIS A 30 11.47 -4.77 -10.70
CA HIS A 30 11.27 -4.22 -9.35
C HIS A 30 10.47 -2.91 -9.38
N ARG A 31 10.79 -2.00 -10.31
CA ARG A 31 10.04 -0.75 -10.50
C ARG A 31 8.59 -1.00 -10.89
N GLY A 32 8.37 -1.84 -11.90
CA GLY A 32 7.02 -2.18 -12.36
C GLY A 32 6.16 -2.77 -11.24
N LYS A 33 6.72 -3.67 -10.44
CA LYS A 33 6.04 -4.27 -9.28
C LYS A 33 5.73 -3.23 -8.20
N VAL A 34 6.68 -2.36 -7.87
CA VAL A 34 6.48 -1.29 -6.88
C VAL A 34 5.35 -0.35 -7.30
N VAL A 35 5.39 0.11 -8.56
CA VAL A 35 4.34 1.00 -9.10
C VAL A 35 2.99 0.29 -9.10
N LEU A 36 2.95 -0.95 -9.59
CA LEU A 36 1.72 -1.76 -9.61
C LEU A 36 1.12 -1.92 -8.22
N VAL A 37 1.94 -2.25 -7.21
CA VAL A 37 1.49 -2.42 -5.82
C VAL A 37 0.84 -1.15 -5.28
N HIS A 38 1.45 0.02 -5.48
CA HIS A 38 0.89 1.27 -4.97
C HIS A 38 -0.36 1.70 -5.76
N VAL A 39 -0.40 1.47 -7.06
CA VAL A 39 -1.60 1.70 -7.88
C VAL A 39 -2.75 0.80 -7.43
N LEU A 40 -2.51 -0.50 -7.22
CA LEU A 40 -3.51 -1.42 -6.70
C LEU A 40 -3.97 -1.03 -5.28
N THR A 41 -3.06 -0.54 -4.45
CA THR A 41 -3.42 -0.05 -3.10
C THR A 41 -4.31 1.20 -3.20
N LEU A 42 -3.99 2.14 -4.09
CA LEU A 42 -4.83 3.31 -4.38
C LEU A 42 -6.22 2.90 -4.87
N ILE A 43 -6.29 2.00 -5.85
CA ILE A 43 -7.55 1.45 -6.36
C ILE A 43 -8.34 0.80 -5.23
N ALA A 44 -7.69 0.03 -4.36
CA ALA A 44 -8.35 -0.63 -3.23
C ALA A 44 -9.07 0.38 -2.31
N PHE A 45 -8.38 1.44 -1.88
CA PHE A 45 -8.97 2.46 -1.01
C PHE A 45 -9.98 3.37 -1.72
N ILE A 46 -9.76 3.70 -3.00
CA ILE A 46 -10.73 4.47 -3.81
C ILE A 46 -12.01 3.65 -4.00
N ALA A 47 -11.89 2.38 -4.36
CA ALA A 47 -13.05 1.52 -4.55
C ALA A 47 -13.76 1.23 -3.20
N ALA A 48 -13.00 1.11 -2.11
CA ALA A 48 -13.55 1.01 -0.76
C ALA A 48 -14.39 2.24 -0.39
N ILE A 49 -13.87 3.46 -0.58
CA ILE A 49 -14.64 4.68 -0.28
C ILE A 49 -15.89 4.79 -1.17
N CYS A 50 -15.80 4.38 -2.44
CA CYS A 50 -16.96 4.33 -3.35
C CYS A 50 -18.05 3.35 -2.90
N GLY A 51 -17.69 2.29 -2.18
CA GLY A 51 -18.65 1.36 -1.59
C GLY A 51 -19.34 1.88 -0.32
N THR A 52 -18.79 2.90 0.34
CA THR A 52 -19.29 3.40 1.64
C THR A 52 -20.60 4.17 1.54
N PRO A 53 -21.36 4.29 2.65
CA PRO A 53 -22.51 5.19 2.74
C PRO A 53 -22.14 6.67 2.52
N LEU A 54 -20.87 7.08 2.59
CA LEU A 54 -20.47 8.46 2.29
C LEU A 54 -20.82 8.86 0.85
N ILE A 55 -20.47 8.02 -0.14
CA ILE A 55 -20.86 8.28 -1.53
C ILE A 55 -22.39 8.24 -1.68
N ALA A 56 -23.04 7.30 -1.01
CA ALA A 56 -24.51 7.20 -1.03
C ALA A 56 -25.19 8.43 -0.40
N PHE A 57 -24.56 9.07 0.58
CA PHE A 57 -25.03 10.33 1.17
C PHE A 57 -24.81 11.53 0.24
N LEU A 58 -23.72 11.54 -0.54
CA LEU A 58 -23.43 12.59 -1.51
C LEU A 58 -24.28 12.48 -2.79
N LEU A 59 -24.75 11.28 -3.12
CA LEU A 59 -25.62 11.01 -4.27
C LEU A 59 -27.09 11.04 -3.82
N ALA A 60 -27.91 11.89 -4.44
CA ALA A 60 -29.27 12.22 -4.00
C ALA A 60 -30.27 11.04 -3.89
N ASP A 61 -29.97 9.88 -4.49
CA ASP A 61 -30.78 8.66 -4.34
C ASP A 61 -29.89 7.41 -4.16
N PRO A 62 -29.55 7.02 -2.92
CA PRO A 62 -28.74 5.85 -2.65
C PRO A 62 -29.46 4.52 -2.95
N SER A 63 -30.77 4.54 -3.18
CA SER A 63 -31.62 3.36 -3.40
C SER A 63 -31.80 3.02 -4.88
N ALA A 64 -31.40 3.92 -5.78
CA ALA A 64 -31.42 3.65 -7.21
C ALA A 64 -30.64 2.36 -7.51
N PRO A 65 -31.24 1.38 -8.23
CA PRO A 65 -30.65 0.06 -8.41
C PRO A 65 -29.29 0.12 -9.11
N ILE A 66 -29.07 1.11 -9.98
CA ILE A 66 -27.78 1.34 -10.64
C ILE A 66 -26.68 1.77 -9.66
N ILE A 67 -27.02 2.58 -8.66
CA ILE A 67 -26.09 3.04 -7.62
C ILE A 67 -25.77 1.87 -6.68
N ALA A 68 -26.77 1.08 -6.29
CA ALA A 68 -26.57 -0.12 -5.48
C ALA A 68 -25.64 -1.14 -6.16
N GLN A 69 -25.85 -1.40 -7.45
CA GLN A 69 -24.98 -2.29 -8.24
C GLN A 69 -23.55 -1.73 -8.36
N ALA A 70 -23.40 -0.44 -8.71
CA ALA A 70 -22.09 0.19 -8.83
C ALA A 70 -21.30 0.12 -7.51
N ARG A 71 -21.96 0.27 -6.36
CA ARG A 71 -21.33 0.12 -5.04
C ARG A 71 -20.87 -1.31 -4.78
N ALA A 72 -21.67 -2.31 -5.14
CA ALA A 72 -21.27 -3.71 -5.02
C ALA A 72 -20.05 -4.03 -5.91
N PHE A 73 -20.05 -3.55 -7.16
CA PHE A 73 -18.90 -3.69 -8.05
C PHE A 73 -17.65 -3.01 -7.51
N ALA A 74 -17.77 -1.78 -7.00
CA ALA A 74 -16.65 -1.07 -6.38
C ALA A 74 -16.09 -1.86 -5.18
N TRP A 75 -16.94 -2.44 -4.35
CA TRP A 75 -16.50 -3.26 -3.23
C TRP A 75 -15.70 -4.50 -3.68
N ILE A 76 -16.20 -5.22 -4.69
CA ILE A 76 -15.51 -6.40 -5.25
C ILE A 76 -14.14 -6.01 -5.84
N ILE A 77 -14.09 -4.94 -6.63
CA ILE A 77 -12.86 -4.42 -7.21
C ILE A 77 -11.88 -4.02 -6.11
N GLY A 78 -12.37 -3.35 -5.07
CA GLY A 78 -11.54 -2.91 -3.94
C GLY A 78 -10.87 -4.08 -3.23
N ILE A 79 -11.64 -5.14 -2.92
CA ILE A 79 -11.10 -6.34 -2.28
C ILE A 79 -10.12 -7.07 -3.20
N ALA A 80 -10.46 -7.25 -4.47
CA ALA A 80 -9.58 -7.91 -5.43
C ALA A 80 -8.24 -7.15 -5.55
N ALA A 81 -8.28 -5.83 -5.63
CA ALA A 81 -7.09 -4.97 -5.68
C ALA A 81 -6.28 -5.04 -4.37
N ALA A 82 -6.94 -5.03 -3.21
CA ALA A 82 -6.29 -5.16 -1.90
C ALA A 82 -5.54 -6.48 -1.77
N ILE A 83 -6.19 -7.60 -2.13
CA ILE A 83 -5.61 -8.94 -2.09
C ILE A 83 -4.43 -9.02 -3.06
N ALA A 84 -4.60 -8.57 -4.30
CA ALA A 84 -3.53 -8.57 -5.30
C ALA A 84 -2.32 -7.75 -4.83
N ALA A 85 -2.54 -6.55 -4.30
CA ALA A 85 -1.49 -5.70 -3.76
C ALA A 85 -0.76 -6.36 -2.58
N ALA A 86 -1.50 -7.01 -1.68
CA ALA A 86 -0.93 -7.73 -0.53
C ALA A 86 -0.07 -8.92 -0.98
N VAL A 87 -0.59 -9.77 -1.89
CA VAL A 87 0.12 -10.95 -2.41
C VAL A 87 1.39 -10.55 -3.16
N ILE A 88 1.32 -9.56 -4.04
CA ILE A 88 2.48 -9.09 -4.80
C ILE A 88 3.52 -8.49 -3.85
N SER A 89 3.09 -7.67 -2.89
CA SER A 89 3.98 -7.09 -1.89
C SER A 89 4.67 -8.17 -1.08
N TYR A 90 3.92 -9.12 -0.51
CA TYR A 90 4.45 -10.17 0.34
C TYR A 90 5.44 -11.06 -0.41
N SER A 91 5.06 -11.54 -1.60
CA SER A 91 5.90 -12.44 -2.41
C SER A 91 7.14 -11.76 -2.98
N SER A 92 7.14 -10.43 -3.15
CA SER A 92 8.27 -9.70 -3.75
C SER A 92 9.30 -9.20 -2.74
N ARG A 93 8.99 -9.17 -1.43
CA ARG A 93 9.89 -8.66 -0.38
C ARG A 93 11.23 -9.38 -0.31
N GLY A 94 11.23 -10.71 -0.39
CA GLY A 94 12.45 -11.53 -0.25
C GLY A 94 13.43 -11.46 -1.43
N ALA A 95 12.97 -11.00 -2.60
CA ALA A 95 13.76 -10.96 -3.83
C ALA A 95 13.97 -9.53 -4.37
N ALA A 96 13.44 -8.51 -3.70
CA ALA A 96 13.50 -7.13 -4.15
C ALA A 96 14.83 -6.45 -3.81
N MET A 97 15.25 -5.51 -4.68
CA MET A 97 16.31 -4.57 -4.35
C MET A 97 15.98 -3.80 -3.06
N PRO A 98 16.97 -3.37 -2.25
CA PRO A 98 16.72 -2.75 -0.94
C PRO A 98 15.71 -1.59 -0.98
N TRP A 99 15.81 -0.70 -1.96
CA TRP A 99 14.85 0.39 -2.13
C TRP A 99 13.44 -0.10 -2.44
N ALA A 100 13.29 -1.12 -3.30
CA ALA A 100 12.00 -1.68 -3.67
C ALA A 100 11.36 -2.45 -2.52
N ASN A 101 12.16 -3.10 -1.68
CA ASN A 101 11.66 -3.78 -0.49
C ASN A 101 10.94 -2.81 0.46
N THR A 102 11.48 -1.59 0.64
CA THR A 102 10.80 -0.56 1.48
C THR A 102 9.40 -0.24 0.99
N HIS A 103 9.16 -0.22 -0.33
CA HIS A 103 7.83 0.02 -0.90
C HIS A 103 6.86 -1.14 -0.66
N HIS A 104 7.32 -2.38 -0.84
CA HIS A 104 6.50 -3.57 -0.55
C HIS A 104 6.18 -3.68 0.94
N GLU A 105 7.12 -3.23 1.79
CA GLU A 105 6.89 -3.15 3.22
C GLU A 105 5.82 -2.15 3.59
N HIS A 106 6.01 -0.95 3.06
CA HIS A 106 5.13 0.19 3.25
C HIS A 106 3.70 -0.08 2.74
N ALA A 107 3.55 -0.64 1.54
CA ALA A 107 2.23 -0.93 0.96
C ALA A 107 1.46 -1.97 1.78
N LEU A 108 2.10 -3.07 2.16
CA LEU A 108 1.45 -4.13 2.93
C LEU A 108 1.04 -3.66 4.32
N ARG A 109 1.86 -2.84 4.99
CA ARG A 109 1.45 -2.21 6.27
C ARG A 109 0.29 -1.25 6.09
N THR A 110 0.29 -0.46 5.01
CA THR A 110 -0.82 0.46 4.70
C THR A 110 -2.12 -0.30 4.48
N LEU A 111 -2.08 -1.40 3.72
CA LEU A 111 -3.23 -2.28 3.50
C LEU A 111 -3.73 -2.89 4.80
N VAL A 112 -2.85 -3.54 5.58
CA VAL A 112 -3.25 -4.23 6.81
C VAL A 112 -3.82 -3.25 7.83
N ILE A 113 -3.12 -2.15 8.12
CA ILE A 113 -3.57 -1.17 9.10
C ILE A 113 -4.85 -0.48 8.61
N GLY A 114 -4.86 -0.02 7.36
CA GLY A 114 -5.99 0.70 6.79
C GLY A 114 -7.25 -0.16 6.76
N TYR A 115 -7.19 -1.39 6.23
CA TYR A 115 -8.35 -2.27 6.19
C TYR A 115 -8.77 -2.78 7.58
N ALA A 116 -7.83 -3.01 8.51
CA ALA A 116 -8.19 -3.37 9.88
C ALA A 116 -9.04 -2.25 10.53
N ILE A 117 -8.58 -1.00 10.46
CA ILE A 117 -9.34 0.14 10.99
C ILE A 117 -10.66 0.31 10.22
N TRP A 118 -10.65 0.15 8.90
CA TRP A 118 -11.84 0.29 8.06
C TRP A 118 -12.95 -0.69 8.44
N VAL A 119 -12.59 -1.96 8.64
CA VAL A 119 -13.52 -3.02 9.04
C VAL A 119 -14.01 -2.77 10.46
N LEU A 120 -13.12 -2.47 11.40
CA LEU A 120 -13.49 -2.17 12.80
C LEU A 120 -14.42 -0.97 12.89
N ALA A 121 -14.17 0.09 12.12
CA ALA A 121 -15.06 1.24 12.03
C ALA A 121 -16.43 0.86 11.43
N GLY A 122 -16.44 -0.03 10.43
CA GLY A 122 -17.67 -0.56 9.83
C GLY A 122 -18.55 -1.29 10.86
N LEU A 123 -17.93 -2.02 11.80
CA LEU A 123 -18.64 -2.78 12.82
C LEU A 123 -19.43 -1.89 13.80
N LEU A 124 -19.03 -0.63 13.98
CA LEU A 124 -19.72 0.31 14.89
C LEU A 124 -21.20 0.50 14.51
N THR A 125 -21.53 0.40 13.22
CA THR A 125 -22.91 0.55 12.73
C THR A 125 -23.85 -0.55 13.22
N TYR A 126 -23.33 -1.74 13.54
CA TYR A 126 -24.11 -2.84 14.11
C TYR A 126 -24.34 -2.69 15.62
N ILE A 127 -23.55 -1.87 16.31
CA ILE A 127 -23.75 -1.58 17.73
C ILE A 127 -24.91 -0.60 17.90
N HIS A 128 -24.87 0.51 17.15
CA HIS A 128 -25.89 1.54 17.22
C HIS A 128 -25.91 2.39 15.94
N GLY A 129 -27.10 2.69 15.40
CA GLY A 129 -27.26 3.43 14.15
C GLY A 129 -26.65 4.84 14.17
N ALA A 130 -26.69 5.53 15.32
CA ALA A 130 -26.06 6.87 15.47
C ALA A 130 -24.53 6.86 15.25
N LEU A 131 -23.88 5.70 15.41
CA LEU A 131 -22.44 5.57 15.17
C LEU A 131 -22.09 5.57 13.67
N ALA A 132 -23.08 5.57 12.76
CA ALA A 132 -22.84 5.66 11.32
C ALA A 132 -22.04 6.92 10.92
N ILE A 133 -22.30 8.05 11.57
CA ILE A 133 -21.54 9.29 11.31
C ILE A 133 -20.08 9.11 11.74
N VAL A 134 -19.84 8.50 12.90
CA VAL A 134 -18.49 8.21 13.40
C VAL A 134 -17.75 7.26 12.46
N THR A 135 -18.42 6.20 12.00
CA THR A 135 -17.87 5.27 10.99
C THR A 135 -17.44 6.01 9.72
N ILE A 136 -18.29 6.90 9.20
CA ILE A 136 -17.99 7.68 7.99
C ILE A 136 -16.74 8.54 8.19
N LEU A 137 -16.65 9.26 9.31
CA LEU A 137 -15.50 10.13 9.59
C LEU A 137 -14.19 9.34 9.74
N ILE A 138 -14.23 8.19 10.43
CA ILE A 138 -13.05 7.33 10.57
C ILE A 138 -12.63 6.78 9.20
N GLN A 139 -13.56 6.26 8.40
CA GLN A 139 -13.24 5.73 7.07
C GLN A 139 -12.73 6.81 6.12
N ALA A 140 -13.28 8.03 6.16
CA ALA A 140 -12.77 9.17 5.40
C ALA A 140 -11.35 9.56 5.83
N GLY A 141 -11.07 9.56 7.14
CA GLY A 141 -9.72 9.80 7.68
C GLY A 141 -8.71 8.74 7.23
N VAL A 142 -9.09 7.45 7.32
CA VAL A 142 -8.25 6.32 6.85
C VAL A 142 -8.03 6.41 5.33
N PHE A 143 -9.06 6.75 4.57
CA PHE A 143 -8.94 6.95 3.12
C PHE A 143 -7.93 8.04 2.79
N LEU A 144 -8.07 9.22 3.39
CA LEU A 144 -7.16 10.35 3.15
C LEU A 144 -5.72 9.99 3.54
N TRP A 145 -5.54 9.35 4.70
CA TRP A 145 -4.25 8.85 5.16
C TRP A 145 -3.64 7.86 4.18
N ALA A 146 -4.40 6.85 3.75
CA ALA A 146 -3.91 5.81 2.85
C ALA A 146 -3.56 6.36 1.47
N VAL A 147 -4.36 7.27 0.92
CA VAL A 147 -4.11 7.93 -0.38
C VAL A 147 -2.87 8.80 -0.32
N LEU A 148 -2.70 9.62 0.72
CA LEU A 148 -1.50 10.43 0.91
C LEU A 148 -0.25 9.54 0.95
N ARG A 149 -0.31 8.51 1.81
CA ARG A 149 0.79 7.58 2.06
C ARG A 149 1.18 6.82 0.80
N THR A 150 0.21 6.24 0.09
CA THR A 150 0.47 5.48 -1.14
C THR A 150 0.80 6.36 -2.34
N GLY A 151 0.23 7.57 -2.42
CA GLY A 151 0.56 8.56 -3.45
C GLY A 151 2.02 9.02 -3.38
N VAL A 152 2.51 9.37 -2.19
CA VAL A 152 3.93 9.72 -2.01
C VAL A 152 4.84 8.53 -2.33
N ALA A 153 4.50 7.34 -1.84
CA ALA A 153 5.29 6.13 -2.10
C ALA A 153 5.27 5.72 -3.59
N LEU A 154 4.19 5.99 -4.32
CA LEU A 154 4.08 5.79 -5.76
C LEU A 154 5.06 6.68 -6.52
N VAL A 155 5.12 7.97 -6.17
CA VAL A 155 6.05 8.94 -6.79
C VAL A 155 7.51 8.52 -6.50
N LEU A 156 7.84 8.22 -5.24
CA LEU A 156 9.19 7.77 -4.87
C LEU A 156 9.56 6.46 -5.59
N GLY A 157 8.62 5.52 -5.70
CA GLY A 157 8.82 4.26 -6.42
C GLY A 157 9.04 4.46 -7.91
N ALA A 158 8.32 5.41 -8.51
CA ALA A 158 8.52 5.81 -9.91
C ALA A 158 9.92 6.41 -10.13
N MET A 159 10.44 7.15 -9.15
CA MET A 159 11.80 7.72 -9.12
C MET A 159 12.89 6.74 -8.64
N ARG A 160 12.54 5.49 -8.29
CA ARG A 160 13.45 4.48 -7.71
C ARG A 160 14.12 4.95 -6.41
N ARG A 161 13.44 5.79 -5.64
CA ARG A 161 13.89 6.26 -4.33
C ARG A 161 13.22 5.45 -3.22
N PRO A 162 13.95 5.04 -2.17
CA PRO A 162 13.37 4.32 -1.05
C PRO A 162 12.36 5.20 -0.29
N VAL A 163 11.44 4.54 0.42
CA VAL A 163 10.63 5.20 1.45
C VAL A 163 11.48 5.32 2.72
N SER A 164 11.55 6.51 3.29
CA SER A 164 12.41 6.85 4.44
C SER A 164 12.15 6.00 5.68
N ASN A 165 10.89 5.72 5.99
CA ASN A 165 10.45 4.99 7.16
C ASN A 165 9.20 4.16 6.79
N PRO A 166 9.43 2.98 6.14
CA PRO A 166 8.37 2.12 5.65
C PRO A 166 7.51 1.52 6.78
N HIS A 167 7.95 1.65 8.03
CA HIS A 167 7.32 1.07 9.21
C HIS A 167 6.46 2.05 10.00
N GLY A 168 6.72 3.37 9.88
CA GLY A 168 5.98 4.40 10.60
C GLY A 168 4.59 4.67 10.02
N VAL A 169 3.86 5.59 10.66
CA VAL A 169 2.46 5.89 10.31
C VAL A 169 2.33 6.80 9.08
N LEU A 170 3.26 7.72 8.80
CA LEU A 170 3.17 8.63 7.65
C LEU A 170 4.14 8.28 6.52
N PHE A 171 5.45 8.46 6.72
CA PHE A 171 6.51 8.06 5.77
C PHE A 171 7.81 7.77 6.51
#